data_AF-A0A5A7VHS4-F1
#
_entry.id   AF-A0A5A7VHS4-F1
#
_cell.length_a   1.000
_cell.length_b   1.000
_cell.length_c   1.000
_cell.angle_alpha   90.00
_cell.angle_beta   90.00
_cell.angle_gamma   90.00
#
_symmetry.space_group_name_H-M   'P 1'
#
loop_
_entity.id
_entity.type
_entity.pdbx_description
1 polymer ?
#
loop_
_entity_poly.entity_id
_entity_poly.type
_entity_poly.pdbx_seq_one_letter_code
_entity_poly.pdbx_strand_id
1 'polypeptide(L)'
;MAGKHGEVMWPRLVANKILKKRLGSNNFVADIPSNNNNSEALLEIPLFAQSSSVPNAFYKPPTQNYKVFVSTWNVGGVAPNDDLDMGDLMDISCDIYVFGFQEIVPLKASNVFGSENRKICSKWNSMIREALKKKVKQNFKCIISKQMVGIMISIWVRSDLHPFIRSPSVSCIGCGIMSCLGNKGSVSVRFRLHETSFCFVCTHLASGGKEGDEKNRNQNVSDILCRTTFPKGPSLDLPKKILQHDRVILLGDLNYRVSLPEETTRLLVERKDWESLLENDQLKMEMMDGQVLEGWEEGNIKFGPTYKYYRNSEVYYGSLHGLKSEKRRAPAW
;
A
#
# COMPACT_ATOMS: atom_id res chain seq x y z
N MET A 1 -6.19 41.21 28.55
CA MET A 1 -5.92 39.80 28.25
C MET A 1 -6.43 39.50 26.85
N ALA A 2 -5.54 39.14 25.92
CA ALA A 2 -5.87 38.48 24.66
C ALA A 2 -4.59 37.80 24.15
N GLY A 3 -4.51 36.47 24.28
CA GLY A 3 -3.38 35.67 23.83
C GLY A 3 -3.44 35.48 22.31
N LYS A 4 -2.43 35.97 21.60
CA LYS A 4 -2.21 35.66 20.17
C LYS A 4 -1.59 34.27 20.06
N HIS A 5 -2.28 33.33 19.39
CA HIS A 5 -1.65 32.13 18.88
C HIS A 5 -0.76 32.50 17.69
N GLY A 6 0.55 32.51 17.89
CA GLY A 6 1.52 32.63 16.81
C GLY A 6 1.57 31.32 16.02
N GLU A 7 1.27 31.38 14.73
CA GLU A 7 1.63 30.33 13.79
C GLU A 7 3.16 30.25 13.71
N VAL A 8 3.72 29.11 14.11
CA VAL A 8 5.15 28.86 13.99
C VAL A 8 5.46 28.54 12.53
N MET A 9 5.89 29.55 11.77
CA MET A 9 6.41 29.40 10.41
C MET A 9 7.83 28.85 10.45
N TRP A 10 8.02 27.59 10.03
CA TRP A 10 9.34 26.99 9.90
C TRP A 10 9.94 27.31 8.53
N PRO A 11 11.21 27.75 8.43
CA PRO A 11 11.89 27.94 7.15
C PRO A 11 11.88 26.64 6.32
N ARG A 12 11.59 26.74 5.01
CA ARG A 12 11.47 25.59 4.06
C ARG A 12 12.62 24.56 4.18
N LEU A 13 13.84 25.03 4.44
CA LEU A 13 15.03 24.19 4.60
C LEU A 13 14.96 23.27 5.83
N VAL A 14 14.42 23.77 6.94
CA VAL A 14 14.30 23.00 8.20
C VAL A 14 13.17 21.98 8.08
N ALA A 15 12.03 22.38 7.50
CA ALA A 15 10.93 21.47 7.18
C ALA A 15 11.41 20.34 6.25
N ASN A 16 12.15 20.66 5.19
CA ASN A 16 12.71 19.68 4.26
C ASN A 16 13.69 18.71 4.92
N LYS A 17 14.53 19.16 5.86
CA LYS A 17 15.48 18.31 6.58
C LYS A 17 14.76 17.31 7.52
N ILE A 18 13.71 17.77 8.21
CA ILE A 18 12.89 16.92 9.09
C ILE A 18 12.06 15.93 8.27
N LEU A 19 11.44 16.36 7.17
CA LEU A 19 10.68 15.53 6.25
C LEU A 19 11.55 14.44 5.59
N LYS A 20 12.75 14.79 5.10
CA LYS A 20 13.69 13.82 4.51
C LYS A 20 14.14 12.74 5.50
N LYS A 21 14.39 13.09 6.77
CA LYS A 21 14.78 12.12 7.81
C LYS A 21 13.65 11.12 8.13
N ARG A 22 12.39 11.54 8.01
CA ARG A 22 11.21 10.67 8.25
C ARG A 22 10.90 9.76 7.07
N LEU A 23 10.85 10.31 5.87
CA LEU A 23 10.60 9.56 4.63
C LEU A 23 11.74 8.58 4.30
N GLY A 24 12.97 8.90 4.71
CA GLY A 24 14.14 8.03 4.52
C GLY A 24 14.32 6.96 5.61
N SER A 25 13.39 6.79 6.55
CA SER A 25 13.53 5.78 7.60
C SER A 25 13.15 4.39 7.08
N ASN A 26 14.16 3.53 6.90
CA ASN A 26 14.00 2.13 6.52
C ASN A 26 13.50 1.22 7.67
N ASN A 27 13.19 1.77 8.85
CA ASN A 27 12.72 0.98 9.99
C ASN A 27 11.28 0.51 9.77
N PHE A 28 10.99 -0.74 10.11
CA PHE A 28 9.64 -1.31 10.04
C PHE A 28 9.37 -2.16 11.29
N VAL A 29 8.09 -2.41 11.56
CA VAL A 29 7.65 -3.37 12.58
C VAL A 29 7.61 -4.75 11.94
N ALA A 30 8.10 -5.75 12.65
CA ALA A 30 7.98 -7.15 12.27
C ALA A 30 7.81 -7.97 13.55
N ASP A 31 7.28 -9.19 13.42
CA ASP A 31 7.20 -10.13 14.54
C ASP A 31 8.58 -10.65 14.98
N ILE A 32 9.62 -10.22 14.29
CA ILE A 32 10.96 -10.76 14.37
C ILE A 32 11.92 -9.57 14.42
N PRO A 33 12.96 -9.61 15.28
CA PRO A 33 13.94 -8.53 15.35
C PRO A 33 14.54 -8.29 13.97
N SER A 34 14.58 -7.03 13.52
CA SER A 34 15.38 -6.64 12.37
C SER A 34 16.83 -6.99 12.69
N ASN A 35 17.40 -7.99 12.02
CA ASN A 35 18.80 -8.38 12.15
C ASN A 35 19.69 -7.27 11.55
N ASN A 36 19.79 -6.14 12.26
CA ASN A 36 20.71 -5.05 11.97
C ASN A 36 22.04 -5.23 12.71
N ASN A 37 22.25 -6.36 13.39
CA ASN A 37 23.53 -6.70 13.96
C ASN A 37 24.29 -7.60 12.99
N ASN A 38 25.32 -7.04 12.38
CA ASN A 38 26.45 -7.79 11.85
C ASN A 38 27.05 -8.61 13.01
N SER A 39 26.63 -9.85 13.15
CA SER A 39 27.38 -10.90 13.82
C SER A 39 27.10 -12.16 13.03
N GLU A 40 28.15 -12.65 12.37
CA GLU A 40 28.19 -13.97 11.78
C GLU A 40 27.70 -15.00 12.81
N ALA A 41 26.53 -15.57 12.55
CA ALA A 41 26.21 -16.90 13.04
C ALA A 41 26.04 -17.74 11.77
N LEU A 42 27.16 -18.31 11.32
CA LEU A 42 27.17 -19.46 10.42
C LEU A 42 26.30 -20.53 11.08
N LEU A 43 25.03 -20.61 10.70
CA LEU A 43 24.27 -21.83 10.90
C LEU A 43 24.83 -22.83 9.90
N GLU A 44 25.66 -23.73 10.41
CA GLU A 44 26.15 -24.91 9.69
C GLU A 44 24.95 -25.62 9.06
N ILE A 45 24.89 -25.54 7.74
CA ILE A 45 24.05 -26.43 6.93
C ILE A 45 24.71 -27.80 7.03
N PRO A 46 24.01 -28.89 7.42
CA PRO A 46 24.58 -30.22 7.41
C PRO A 46 25.05 -30.54 5.99
N LEU A 47 26.37 -30.71 5.84
CA LEU A 47 27.03 -31.02 4.58
C LEU A 47 26.67 -32.46 4.16
N PHE A 48 25.51 -32.64 3.53
CA PHE A 48 25.23 -33.82 2.71
C PHE A 48 25.48 -33.47 1.24
N ALA A 49 26.73 -33.62 0.82
CA ALA A 49 27.05 -33.84 -0.58
C ALA A 49 28.34 -34.65 -0.66
N GLN A 50 28.17 -35.98 -0.70
CA GLN A 50 29.19 -36.87 -1.23
C GLN A 50 29.54 -36.43 -2.65
N SER A 51 30.83 -36.40 -2.92
CA SER A 51 31.40 -36.17 -4.24
C SER A 51 30.91 -37.22 -5.24
N SER A 52 30.06 -36.82 -6.17
CA SER A 52 29.84 -37.57 -7.42
C SER A 52 29.97 -36.61 -8.60
N SER A 53 31.09 -36.76 -9.31
CA SER A 53 31.43 -36.05 -10.54
C SER A 53 30.59 -36.56 -11.72
N VAL A 54 29.36 -36.05 -11.84
CA VAL A 54 28.57 -36.14 -13.08
C VAL A 54 28.15 -34.71 -13.44
N PRO A 55 28.34 -34.24 -14.68
CA PRO A 55 27.81 -32.95 -15.09
C PRO A 55 26.28 -33.05 -15.06
N ASN A 56 25.68 -32.54 -13.99
CA ASN A 56 24.22 -32.46 -13.88
C ASN A 56 23.72 -31.52 -14.99
N ALA A 57 23.20 -32.13 -16.05
CA ALA A 57 22.34 -31.46 -17.00
C ALA A 57 21.27 -30.67 -16.23
N PHE A 58 21.35 -29.34 -16.32
CA PHE A 58 20.38 -28.32 -15.88
C PHE A 58 19.16 -28.84 -15.09
N TYR A 59 19.36 -29.27 -13.85
CA TYR A 59 18.25 -29.57 -12.96
C TYR A 59 17.65 -28.23 -12.50
N LYS A 60 16.67 -27.72 -13.24
CA LYS A 60 15.84 -26.61 -12.74
C LYS A 60 14.93 -27.19 -11.66
N PRO A 61 15.08 -26.79 -10.38
CA PRO A 61 14.13 -27.22 -9.37
C PRO A 61 12.71 -26.81 -9.79
N PRO A 62 11.69 -27.63 -9.48
CA PRO A 62 10.33 -27.34 -9.88
C PRO A 62 9.89 -25.98 -9.31
N THR A 63 9.22 -25.19 -10.14
CA THR A 63 8.65 -23.90 -9.72
C THR A 63 7.55 -24.16 -8.70
N GLN A 64 7.72 -23.59 -7.51
CA GLN A 64 6.69 -23.62 -6.49
C GLN A 64 5.76 -22.43 -6.66
N ASN A 65 4.45 -22.70 -6.72
CA ASN A 65 3.43 -21.67 -6.85
C ASN A 65 2.91 -21.27 -5.46
N TYR A 66 2.79 -19.97 -5.22
CA TYR A 66 2.25 -19.40 -3.99
C TYR A 66 1.07 -18.49 -4.32
N LYS A 67 0.03 -18.54 -3.48
CA LYS A 67 -1.13 -17.66 -3.57
C LYS A 67 -0.89 -16.40 -2.75
N VAL A 68 -1.11 -15.24 -3.37
CA VAL A 68 -0.97 -13.94 -2.72
C VAL A 68 -2.34 -13.27 -2.66
N PHE A 69 -2.75 -12.89 -1.45
CA PHE A 69 -3.89 -12.04 -1.20
C PHE A 69 -3.43 -10.59 -1.02
N VAL A 70 -4.12 -9.65 -1.67
CA VAL A 70 -3.81 -8.22 -1.60
C VAL A 70 -5.11 -7.45 -1.41
N SER A 71 -5.18 -6.62 -0.37
CA SER A 71 -6.30 -5.73 -0.11
C SER A 71 -5.81 -4.31 0.11
N THR A 72 -6.64 -3.34 -0.28
CA THR A 72 -6.44 -1.92 0.03
C THR A 72 -7.70 -1.34 0.66
N TRP A 73 -7.55 -0.47 1.67
CA TRP A 73 -8.69 0.20 2.29
C TRP A 73 -8.34 1.60 2.81
N ASN A 74 -8.99 2.63 2.26
CA ASN A 74 -8.99 3.96 2.85
C ASN A 74 -9.99 4.00 4.02
N VAL A 75 -9.49 4.11 5.25
CA VAL A 75 -10.29 4.06 6.49
C VAL A 75 -10.82 5.42 6.94
N GLY A 76 -10.64 6.47 6.11
CA GLY A 76 -11.29 7.76 6.26
C GLY A 76 -10.92 8.54 7.53
N GLY A 77 -9.71 8.35 8.06
CA GLY A 77 -9.23 9.05 9.25
C GLY A 77 -9.81 8.52 10.56
N VAL A 78 -10.51 7.37 10.53
CA VAL A 78 -11.17 6.78 11.69
C VAL A 78 -10.30 5.66 12.25
N ALA A 79 -10.05 5.69 13.56
CA ALA A 79 -9.34 4.61 14.23
C ALA A 79 -10.22 3.35 14.25
N PRO A 80 -9.64 2.15 14.08
CA PRO A 80 -10.42 0.91 14.14
C PRO A 80 -11.07 0.76 15.52
N ASN A 81 -12.34 0.38 15.56
CA ASN A 81 -13.04 -0.04 16.77
C ASN A 81 -12.67 -1.50 17.11
N ASP A 82 -12.92 -1.90 18.36
CA ASP A 82 -12.58 -3.25 18.83
C ASP A 82 -13.44 -4.35 18.19
N ASP A 83 -14.61 -3.99 17.66
CA ASP A 83 -15.58 -4.92 17.06
C ASP A 83 -15.38 -5.16 15.56
N LEU A 84 -14.46 -4.46 14.91
CA LEU A 84 -14.20 -4.63 13.47
C LEU A 84 -13.54 -5.99 13.19
N ASP A 85 -14.31 -6.89 12.56
CA ASP A 85 -13.79 -8.18 12.09
C ASP A 85 -13.08 -8.02 10.75
N MET A 86 -11.75 -7.98 10.80
CA MET A 86 -10.89 -7.95 9.60
C MET A 86 -11.01 -9.23 8.76
N GLY A 87 -11.62 -10.29 9.29
CA GLY A 87 -11.79 -11.56 8.60
C GLY A 87 -12.81 -11.52 7.45
N ASP A 88 -13.63 -10.47 7.35
CA ASP A 88 -14.53 -10.27 6.22
C ASP A 88 -13.83 -9.65 5.00
N LEU A 89 -12.61 -9.15 5.19
CA LEU A 89 -11.73 -8.78 4.08
C LEU A 89 -11.00 -9.99 3.48
N MET A 90 -11.14 -11.19 4.05
CA MET A 90 -10.33 -12.35 3.70
C MET A 90 -11.22 -13.51 3.21
N ASP A 91 -11.36 -13.65 1.90
CA ASP A 91 -12.26 -14.64 1.30
C ASP A 91 -11.59 -15.98 0.95
N ILE A 92 -10.26 -16.01 0.87
CA ILE A 92 -9.51 -17.15 0.31
C ILE A 92 -8.26 -17.44 1.15
N SER A 93 -7.99 -18.72 1.40
CA SER A 93 -6.73 -19.18 2.00
C SER A 93 -5.55 -18.95 1.04
N CYS A 94 -4.67 -18.02 1.39
CA CYS A 94 -3.45 -17.68 0.67
C CYS A 94 -2.18 -17.96 1.51
N ASP A 95 -1.03 -17.97 0.84
CA ASP A 95 0.29 -18.17 1.47
C ASP A 95 0.89 -16.85 1.98
N ILE A 96 0.52 -15.74 1.32
CA ILE A 96 0.94 -14.37 1.63
C ILE A 96 -0.30 -13.48 1.66
N TYR A 97 -0.46 -12.69 2.70
CA TYR A 97 -1.50 -11.66 2.81
C TYR A 97 -0.86 -10.27 2.91
N VAL A 98 -1.36 -9.34 2.11
CA VAL A 98 -0.89 -7.96 2.05
C VAL A 98 -2.06 -7.02 2.29
N PHE A 99 -1.95 -6.21 3.35
CA PHE A 99 -2.95 -5.23 3.72
C PHE A 99 -2.38 -3.83 3.54
N GLY A 100 -2.92 -3.08 2.58
CA GLY A 100 -2.66 -1.65 2.40
C GLY A 100 -3.78 -0.82 3.01
N PHE A 101 -3.43 0.23 3.76
CA PHE A 101 -4.40 1.15 4.33
C PHE A 101 -4.03 2.59 4.00
N GLN A 102 -5.04 3.43 3.82
CA GLN A 102 -4.90 4.87 3.68
C GLN A 102 -5.76 5.58 4.73
N GLU A 103 -5.34 6.78 5.11
CA GLU A 103 -5.97 7.59 6.16
C GLU A 103 -6.14 6.87 7.50
N ILE A 104 -5.17 6.02 7.91
CA ILE A 104 -5.21 5.36 9.23
C ILE A 104 -5.10 6.31 10.43
N VAL A 105 -4.83 7.60 10.17
CA VAL A 105 -4.78 8.67 11.15
C VAL A 105 -5.52 9.90 10.61
N PRO A 106 -6.18 10.70 11.46
CA PRO A 106 -6.76 11.96 11.02
C PRO A 106 -5.66 12.92 10.57
N LEU A 107 -5.93 13.73 9.55
CA LEU A 107 -5.00 14.75 9.05
C LEU A 107 -4.92 15.94 10.03
N LYS A 108 -4.20 15.75 11.13
CA LYS A 108 -3.83 16.79 12.09
C LYS A 108 -2.34 17.11 11.95
N ALA A 109 -1.94 18.36 12.21
CA ALA A 109 -0.54 18.78 12.14
C ALA A 109 0.38 17.88 12.98
N SER A 110 -0.07 17.42 14.15
CA SER A 110 0.65 16.46 14.99
C SER A 110 0.92 15.11 14.30
N ASN A 111 0.04 14.64 13.42
CA ASN A 111 0.22 13.35 12.75
C ASN A 111 1.13 13.48 11.52
N VAL A 112 1.07 14.64 10.86
CA VAL A 112 1.85 14.97 9.67
C VAL A 112 3.29 15.40 10.03
N PHE A 113 3.46 16.12 11.15
CA PHE A 113 4.74 16.68 11.58
C PHE A 113 5.29 16.11 12.89
N GLY A 114 4.47 15.44 13.71
CA GLY A 114 4.90 14.78 14.95
C GLY A 114 5.43 13.37 14.74
N SER A 115 5.80 12.71 15.84
CA SER A 115 6.34 11.34 15.82
C SER A 115 5.30 10.32 15.33
N GLU A 116 5.77 9.28 14.65
CA GLU A 116 4.90 8.16 14.25
C GLU A 116 4.29 7.49 15.47
N ASN A 117 2.96 7.53 15.57
CA ASN A 117 2.24 6.87 16.65
C ASN A 117 2.16 5.37 16.40
N ARG A 118 3.16 4.63 16.91
CA ARG A 118 3.24 3.17 16.78
C ARG A 118 2.00 2.43 17.31
N LYS A 119 1.24 3.02 18.24
CA LYS A 119 0.03 2.38 18.81
C LYS A 119 -1.01 2.06 17.74
N ILE A 120 -1.15 2.91 16.73
CA ILE A 120 -2.15 2.73 15.66
C ILE A 120 -1.76 1.54 14.77
N CYS A 121 -0.51 1.51 14.29
CA CYS A 121 0.04 0.39 13.55
C CYS A 121 -0.03 -0.93 14.35
N SER A 122 0.31 -0.91 15.64
CA SER A 122 0.18 -2.08 16.51
C SER A 122 -1.26 -2.56 16.66
N LYS A 123 -2.24 -1.65 16.73
CA LYS A 123 -3.66 -2.01 16.82
C LYS A 123 -4.13 -2.72 15.54
N TRP A 124 -3.85 -2.15 14.37
CA TRP A 124 -4.15 -2.79 13.08
C TRP A 124 -3.50 -4.17 12.97
N ASN A 125 -2.22 -4.31 13.32
CA ASN A 125 -1.53 -5.59 13.27
C ASN A 125 -2.12 -6.63 14.23
N SER A 126 -2.57 -6.20 15.41
CA SER A 126 -3.27 -7.08 16.36
C SER A 126 -4.56 -7.62 15.76
N MET A 127 -5.37 -6.76 15.11
CA MET A 127 -6.64 -7.16 14.52
C MET A 127 -6.45 -8.09 13.32
N ILE A 128 -5.47 -7.80 12.45
CA ILE A 128 -5.11 -8.67 11.33
C ILE A 128 -4.66 -10.05 11.84
N ARG A 129 -3.83 -10.10 12.89
CA ARG A 129 -3.38 -11.37 13.48
C ARG A 129 -4.56 -12.21 13.98
N GLU A 130 -5.48 -11.61 14.71
CA GLU A 130 -6.64 -12.34 15.24
C GLU A 130 -7.58 -12.80 14.12
N ALA A 131 -7.79 -11.99 13.07
CA ALA A 131 -8.56 -12.40 11.90
C ALA A 131 -7.91 -13.58 11.14
N LEU A 132 -6.59 -13.53 10.90
CA LEU A 132 -5.85 -14.62 10.26
C LEU A 132 -5.92 -15.93 11.06
N LYS A 133 -5.76 -15.84 12.39
CA LYS A 133 -5.92 -17.00 13.29
C LYS A 133 -7.33 -17.60 13.21
N LYS A 134 -8.36 -16.74 13.25
CA LYS A 134 -9.77 -17.15 13.26
C LYS A 134 -10.20 -17.78 11.93
N LYS A 135 -9.87 -17.16 10.79
CA LYS A 135 -10.40 -17.54 9.47
C LYS A 135 -9.55 -18.59 8.75
N VAL A 136 -8.22 -18.45 8.77
CA VAL A 136 -7.32 -19.27 7.92
C VAL A 136 -6.85 -20.54 8.63
N LYS A 137 -6.92 -20.59 9.98
CA LYS A 137 -6.47 -21.72 10.82
C LYS A 137 -5.02 -22.17 10.55
N GLN A 138 -4.20 -21.28 10.03
CA GLN A 138 -2.77 -21.47 9.82
C GLN A 138 -2.00 -20.36 10.55
N ASN A 139 -0.75 -20.64 10.91
CA ASN A 139 0.08 -19.67 11.59
C ASN A 139 0.71 -18.72 10.57
N PHE A 140 0.48 -17.42 10.74
CA PHE A 140 1.12 -16.36 9.95
C PHE A 140 2.06 -15.52 10.81
N LYS A 141 3.13 -15.02 10.18
CA LYS A 141 4.06 -14.05 10.78
C LYS A 141 4.04 -12.76 9.98
N CYS A 142 3.98 -11.62 10.68
CA CYS A 142 4.18 -10.31 10.07
C CYS A 142 5.66 -10.13 9.76
N ILE A 143 6.02 -10.15 8.47
CA ILE A 143 7.42 -9.95 8.05
C ILE A 143 7.78 -8.47 7.99
N ILE A 144 6.84 -7.62 7.58
CA ILE A 144 7.03 -6.18 7.42
C ILE A 144 5.69 -5.47 7.64
N SER A 145 5.69 -4.49 8.53
CA SER A 145 4.61 -3.53 8.72
C SER A 145 5.19 -2.13 8.83
N LYS A 146 4.84 -1.26 7.90
CA LYS A 146 5.32 0.12 7.85
C LYS A 146 4.17 1.10 7.69
N GLN A 147 4.24 2.17 8.48
CA GLN A 147 3.39 3.34 8.37
C GLN A 147 4.22 4.54 7.91
N MET A 148 3.66 5.35 7.01
CA MET A 148 4.09 6.71 6.67
C MET A 148 2.87 7.64 6.77
N VAL A 149 2.83 8.47 7.83
CA VAL A 149 1.69 9.36 8.12
C VAL A 149 0.36 8.58 8.13
N GLY A 150 -0.45 8.67 7.07
CA GLY A 150 -1.73 7.99 6.95
C GLY A 150 -1.71 6.75 6.06
N ILE A 151 -0.58 6.42 5.44
CA ILE A 151 -0.42 5.24 4.57
C ILE A 151 0.23 4.13 5.38
N MET A 152 -0.32 2.92 5.34
CA MET A 152 0.26 1.75 6.00
C MET A 152 0.22 0.56 5.05
N ILE A 153 1.25 -0.29 5.15
CA ILE A 153 1.26 -1.61 4.53
C ILE A 153 1.72 -2.64 5.57
N SER A 154 1.06 -3.78 5.62
CA SER A 154 1.35 -4.90 6.51
C SER A 154 1.34 -6.21 5.73
N ILE A 155 2.46 -6.92 5.74
CA ILE A 155 2.67 -8.16 4.97
C ILE A 155 2.87 -9.34 5.91
N TRP A 156 2.04 -10.35 5.72
CA TRP A 156 1.94 -11.55 6.53
C TRP A 156 2.21 -12.78 5.68
N VAL A 157 3.09 -13.65 6.12
CA VAL A 157 3.44 -14.89 5.39
C VAL A 157 3.15 -16.10 6.26
N ARG A 158 2.78 -17.21 5.63
CA ARG A 158 2.63 -18.49 6.30
C ARG A 158 3.95 -18.86 7.01
N SER A 159 3.85 -19.39 8.23
CA SER A 159 5.00 -19.50 9.14
C SER A 159 6.11 -20.44 8.66
N ASP A 160 5.78 -21.45 7.86
CA ASP A 160 6.71 -22.37 7.21
C ASP A 160 7.49 -21.71 6.06
N LEU A 161 6.99 -20.61 5.49
CA LEU A 161 7.68 -19.85 4.44
C LEU A 161 8.72 -18.88 5.01
N HIS A 162 8.62 -18.56 6.30
CA HIS A 162 9.48 -17.60 6.97
C HIS A 162 11.00 -17.86 6.74
N PRO A 163 11.53 -19.09 6.88
CA PRO A 163 12.96 -19.36 6.66
C PRO A 163 13.48 -19.01 5.26
N PHE A 164 12.57 -18.89 4.28
CA PHE A 164 12.89 -18.59 2.90
C PHE A 164 12.73 -17.11 2.55
N ILE A 165 12.26 -16.28 3.50
CA ILE A 165 12.18 -14.83 3.33
C ILE A 165 13.56 -14.21 3.57
N ARG A 166 14.06 -13.46 2.59
CA ARG A 166 15.37 -12.81 2.65
C ARG A 166 15.28 -11.33 2.31
N SER A 167 16.18 -10.56 2.91
CA SER A 167 16.42 -9.15 2.62
C SER A 167 15.15 -8.27 2.57
N PRO A 168 14.31 -8.28 3.62
CA PRO A 168 13.18 -7.36 3.73
C PRO A 168 13.68 -5.90 3.73
N SER A 169 13.01 -5.03 2.99
CA SER A 169 13.33 -3.60 2.95
C SER A 169 12.12 -2.74 2.61
N VAL A 170 12.17 -1.47 2.99
CA VAL A 170 11.06 -0.53 2.85
C VAL A 170 11.58 0.82 2.35
N SER A 171 10.79 1.49 1.52
CA SER A 171 11.05 2.83 1.00
C SER A 171 9.75 3.65 1.07
N CYS A 172 9.81 4.88 1.57
CA CYS A 172 8.64 5.74 1.74
C CYS A 172 8.81 7.01 0.91
N ILE A 173 7.89 7.26 -0.01
CA ILE A 173 7.92 8.43 -0.90
C ILE A 173 6.72 9.31 -0.57
N GLY A 174 6.96 10.52 -0.07
CA GLY A 174 5.91 11.52 0.12
C GLY A 174 5.65 12.31 -1.17
N CYS A 175 4.39 12.43 -1.55
CA CYS A 175 3.89 13.18 -2.72
C CYS A 175 2.83 14.23 -2.33
N GLY A 176 2.62 14.48 -1.04
CA GLY A 176 1.64 15.44 -0.52
C GLY A 176 2.05 16.89 -0.75
N ILE A 177 1.68 17.79 0.17
CA ILE A 177 2.00 19.21 0.08
C ILE A 177 3.50 19.42 -0.24
N MET A 178 3.80 20.31 -1.18
CA MET A 178 5.17 20.57 -1.69
C MET A 178 5.90 19.32 -2.24
N SER A 179 5.16 18.29 -2.70
CA SER A 179 5.69 17.02 -3.21
C SER A 179 6.57 16.25 -2.21
N CYS A 180 6.39 16.51 -0.91
CA CYS A 180 7.23 15.97 0.15
C CYS A 180 6.44 15.44 1.34
N LEU A 181 5.25 15.97 1.66
CA LEU A 181 4.53 15.52 2.85
C LEU A 181 3.95 14.10 2.65
N GLY A 182 4.01 13.26 3.69
CA GLY A 182 3.65 11.83 3.60
C GLY A 182 2.15 11.53 3.66
N ASN A 183 1.27 12.54 3.67
CA ASN A 183 -0.18 12.30 3.63
C ASN A 183 -0.68 11.77 2.29
N LYS A 184 0.10 11.97 1.22
CA LYS A 184 -0.01 11.31 -0.08
C LYS A 184 1.36 10.74 -0.46
N GLY A 185 1.39 9.78 -1.37
CA GLY A 185 2.61 9.12 -1.85
C GLY A 185 2.53 7.61 -1.69
N SER A 186 3.63 6.96 -1.29
CA SER A 186 3.69 5.51 -1.15
C SER A 186 4.51 5.00 0.04
N VAL A 187 4.17 3.79 0.46
CA VAL A 187 5.04 2.89 1.22
C VAL A 187 5.30 1.65 0.36
N SER A 188 6.54 1.54 -0.13
CA SER A 188 7.00 0.45 -0.98
C SER A 188 7.79 -0.56 -0.16
N VAL A 189 7.47 -1.84 -0.27
CA VAL A 189 8.07 -2.92 0.50
C VAL A 189 8.61 -3.98 -0.44
N ARG A 190 9.86 -4.40 -0.25
CA ARG A 190 10.46 -5.51 -0.99
C ARG A 190 10.99 -6.60 -0.08
N PHE A 191 10.99 -7.82 -0.59
CA PHE A 191 11.67 -8.97 -0.01
C PHE A 191 11.90 -10.01 -1.09
N ARG A 192 12.73 -11.02 -0.80
CA ARG A 192 12.89 -12.21 -1.63
C ARG A 192 12.23 -13.39 -0.91
N LEU A 193 11.49 -14.21 -1.64
CA LEU A 193 10.99 -15.50 -1.18
C LEU A 193 11.63 -16.57 -2.06
N HIS A 194 12.46 -17.42 -1.46
CA HIS A 194 13.38 -18.28 -2.21
C HIS A 194 14.26 -17.43 -3.14
N GLU A 195 14.13 -17.66 -4.44
CA GLU A 195 14.87 -16.95 -5.47
C GLU A 195 14.04 -15.84 -6.15
N THR A 196 12.74 -15.71 -5.85
CA THR A 196 11.85 -14.71 -6.45
C THR A 196 11.78 -13.44 -5.61
N SER A 197 12.03 -12.29 -6.25
CA SER A 197 11.93 -10.97 -5.66
C SER A 197 10.52 -10.38 -5.81
N PHE A 198 9.99 -9.86 -4.71
CA PHE A 198 8.68 -9.20 -4.65
C PHE A 198 8.83 -7.73 -4.30
N CYS A 199 7.98 -6.87 -4.88
CA CYS A 199 7.81 -5.48 -4.48
C CYS A 199 6.32 -5.12 -4.40
N PHE A 200 5.85 -4.76 -3.21
CA PHE A 200 4.49 -4.29 -2.97
C PHE A 200 4.51 -2.78 -2.73
N VAL A 201 3.69 -2.03 -3.47
CA VAL A 201 3.65 -0.56 -3.44
C VAL A 201 2.28 -0.10 -3.00
N CYS A 202 2.13 0.25 -1.71
CA CYS A 202 0.89 0.81 -1.17
C CYS A 202 0.86 2.32 -1.36
N THR A 203 -0.11 2.84 -2.10
CA THR A 203 -0.19 4.25 -2.50
C THR A 203 -1.41 4.96 -1.92
N HIS A 204 -1.29 6.28 -1.85
CA HIS A 204 -2.40 7.21 -1.67
C HIS A 204 -2.10 8.44 -2.53
N LEU A 205 -2.70 8.50 -3.72
CA LEU A 205 -2.34 9.52 -4.72
C LEU A 205 -3.15 10.82 -4.53
N ALA A 206 -2.77 11.85 -5.29
CA ALA A 206 -3.46 13.13 -5.29
C ALA A 206 -4.98 12.99 -5.48
N SER A 207 -5.74 13.48 -4.49
CA SER A 207 -7.18 13.58 -4.57
C SER A 207 -7.60 14.78 -5.41
N GLY A 208 -8.76 14.70 -6.04
CA GLY A 208 -9.27 15.77 -6.88
C GLY A 208 -10.42 15.26 -7.73
N GLY A 209 -11.12 16.16 -8.39
CA GLY A 209 -12.20 15.80 -9.30
C GLY A 209 -12.49 16.90 -10.31
N LYS A 210 -11.58 17.88 -10.41
CA LYS A 210 -11.58 18.85 -11.49
C LYS A 210 -10.89 18.22 -12.68
N GLU A 211 -11.26 18.68 -13.87
CA GLU A 211 -10.54 18.39 -15.10
C GLU A 211 -9.05 18.74 -14.92
N GLY A 212 -8.15 17.83 -15.32
CA GLY A 212 -6.71 18.01 -15.15
C GLY A 212 -6.14 17.40 -13.86
N ASP A 213 -6.97 17.04 -12.87
CA ASP A 213 -6.48 16.49 -11.61
C ASP A 213 -5.83 15.10 -11.79
N GLU A 214 -6.16 14.37 -12.86
CA GLU A 214 -5.56 13.09 -13.24
C GLU A 214 -4.06 13.21 -13.51
N LYS A 215 -3.61 14.34 -14.07
CA LYS A 215 -2.18 14.61 -14.31
C LYS A 215 -1.38 14.68 -13.00
N ASN A 216 -2.00 15.17 -11.92
CA ASN A 216 -1.36 15.16 -10.60
C ASN A 216 -1.15 13.73 -10.07
N ARG A 217 -2.09 12.81 -10.36
CA ARG A 217 -1.97 11.38 -10.00
C ARG A 217 -0.89 10.70 -10.83
N ASN A 218 -0.85 10.96 -12.14
CA ASN A 218 0.21 10.45 -13.02
C ASN A 218 1.59 10.92 -12.56
N GLN A 219 1.72 12.20 -12.20
CA GLN A 219 2.96 12.74 -11.64
C GLN A 219 3.33 12.07 -10.32
N ASN A 220 2.37 11.77 -9.44
CA ASN A 220 2.63 11.02 -8.21
C ASN A 220 3.16 9.62 -8.51
N VAL A 221 2.56 8.90 -9.47
CA VAL A 221 3.04 7.57 -9.90
C VAL A 221 4.47 7.66 -10.44
N SER A 222 4.75 8.60 -11.34
CA SER A 222 6.09 8.83 -11.90
C SER A 222 7.12 9.13 -10.80
N ASP A 223 6.78 10.02 -9.87
CA ASP A 223 7.60 10.35 -8.71
C ASP A 223 7.89 9.11 -7.85
N ILE A 224 6.88 8.29 -7.56
CA ILE A 224 7.01 7.06 -6.76
C ILE A 224 7.95 6.07 -7.45
N LEU A 225 7.75 5.80 -8.74
CA LEU A 225 8.58 4.86 -9.51
C LEU A 225 10.02 5.34 -9.61
N CYS A 226 10.22 6.63 -9.88
CA CYS A 226 11.54 7.24 -10.03
C CYS A 226 12.30 7.32 -8.70
N ARG A 227 11.65 7.82 -7.64
CA ARG A 227 12.32 8.15 -6.36
C ARG A 227 12.45 6.94 -5.43
N THR A 228 11.60 5.93 -5.56
CA THR A 228 11.75 4.70 -4.75
C THR A 228 13.11 4.07 -5.01
N THR A 229 13.82 3.77 -3.93
CA THR A 229 15.08 3.03 -3.98
C THR A 229 15.22 2.17 -2.74
N PHE A 230 15.73 0.97 -2.94
CA PHE A 230 16.10 0.05 -1.86
C PHE A 230 17.63 -0.05 -1.74
N PRO A 231 18.16 -0.36 -0.54
CA PRO A 231 19.58 -0.63 -0.37
C PRO A 231 19.99 -1.87 -1.17
N LYS A 232 21.23 -1.86 -1.69
CA LYS A 232 21.80 -3.02 -2.41
C LYS A 232 21.92 -4.27 -1.52
N GLY A 233 21.99 -4.11 -0.19
CA GLY A 233 22.32 -5.23 0.71
C GLY A 233 23.74 -5.78 0.48
N PRO A 234 24.13 -6.86 1.17
CA PRO A 234 25.45 -7.46 1.04
C PRO A 234 25.69 -8.13 -0.32
N SER A 235 24.62 -8.66 -0.93
CA SER A 235 24.64 -9.26 -2.24
C SER A 235 24.36 -8.21 -3.32
N LEU A 236 25.24 -8.09 -4.32
CA LEU A 236 25.12 -7.08 -5.38
C LEU A 236 23.95 -7.32 -6.36
N ASP A 237 23.21 -8.42 -6.20
CA ASP A 237 22.11 -8.86 -7.07
C ASP A 237 20.72 -8.33 -6.66
N LEU A 238 20.57 -7.69 -5.50
CA LEU A 238 19.24 -7.29 -5.03
C LEU A 238 18.68 -6.12 -5.85
N PRO A 239 17.43 -6.22 -6.35
CA PRO A 239 16.77 -5.14 -7.08
C PRO A 239 16.73 -3.83 -6.29
N LYS A 240 17.08 -2.73 -6.95
CA LYS A 240 17.09 -1.39 -6.33
C LYS A 240 15.82 -0.61 -6.58
N LYS A 241 15.24 -0.77 -7.77
CA LYS A 241 14.06 -0.04 -8.24
C LYS A 241 12.83 -0.95 -8.25
N ILE A 242 11.65 -0.36 -8.18
CA ILE A 242 10.37 -1.09 -8.15
C ILE A 242 10.30 -2.08 -9.31
N LEU A 243 10.48 -1.60 -10.55
CA LEU A 243 10.33 -2.39 -11.78
C LEU A 243 11.47 -3.39 -12.05
N GLN A 244 12.46 -3.50 -11.16
CA GLN A 244 13.55 -4.49 -11.26
C GLN A 244 13.23 -5.79 -10.53
N HIS A 245 12.09 -5.88 -9.83
CA HIS A 245 11.69 -7.09 -9.11
C HIS A 245 10.89 -8.01 -10.04
N ASP A 246 10.95 -9.32 -9.78
CA ASP A 246 10.26 -10.33 -10.59
C ASP A 246 8.74 -10.21 -10.51
N ARG A 247 8.23 -9.85 -9.32
CA ARG A 247 6.80 -9.66 -9.06
C ARG A 247 6.57 -8.31 -8.40
N VAL A 248 5.85 -7.43 -9.10
CA VAL A 248 5.50 -6.11 -8.59
C VAL A 248 3.99 -6.01 -8.49
N ILE A 249 3.49 -5.59 -7.32
CA ILE A 249 2.08 -5.35 -7.07
C ILE A 249 1.91 -3.93 -6.55
N LEU A 250 1.10 -3.13 -7.24
CA LEU A 250 0.69 -1.81 -6.80
C LEU A 250 -0.73 -1.89 -6.28
N LEU A 251 -0.96 -1.30 -5.11
CA LEU A 251 -2.26 -1.27 -4.43
C LEU A 251 -2.42 0.10 -3.78
N GLY A 252 -3.64 0.54 -3.52
CA GLY A 252 -3.83 1.79 -2.79
C GLY A 252 -5.13 2.49 -3.08
N ASP A 253 -5.24 3.70 -2.54
CA ASP A 253 -6.23 4.68 -2.98
C ASP A 253 -5.60 5.54 -4.08
N LEU A 254 -5.84 5.13 -5.33
CA LEU A 254 -5.31 5.80 -6.51
C LEU A 254 -6.04 7.11 -6.82
N ASN A 255 -7.23 7.33 -6.25
CA ASN A 255 -8.01 8.55 -6.36
C ASN A 255 -8.42 8.98 -7.79
N TYR A 256 -8.23 8.13 -8.81
CA TYR A 256 -8.81 8.35 -10.14
C TYR A 256 -10.34 8.35 -10.04
N ARG A 257 -10.97 9.07 -10.97
CA ARG A 257 -12.42 9.32 -10.94
C ARG A 257 -13.04 8.87 -12.25
N VAL A 258 -14.37 8.79 -12.28
CA VAL A 258 -15.11 8.63 -13.52
C VAL A 258 -15.23 10.00 -14.20
N SER A 259 -14.83 10.08 -15.46
CA SER A 259 -14.84 11.29 -16.28
C SER A 259 -16.21 11.56 -16.91
N LEU A 260 -17.26 11.57 -16.08
CA LEU A 260 -18.63 11.86 -16.48
C LEU A 260 -19.26 12.93 -15.58
N PRO A 261 -20.29 13.64 -16.07
CA PRO A 261 -21.11 14.49 -15.21
C PRO A 261 -21.73 13.69 -14.05
N GLU A 262 -21.83 14.32 -12.88
CA GLU A 262 -22.28 13.65 -11.64
C GLU A 262 -23.65 12.97 -11.77
N GLU A 263 -24.59 13.62 -12.45
CA GLU A 263 -25.93 13.08 -12.71
C GLU A 263 -25.85 11.81 -13.57
N THR A 264 -25.09 11.86 -14.67
CA THR A 264 -24.85 10.71 -15.54
C THR A 264 -24.18 9.57 -14.79
N THR A 265 -23.13 9.84 -13.99
CA THR A 265 -22.48 8.83 -13.17
C THR A 265 -23.48 8.13 -12.25
N ARG A 266 -24.35 8.88 -11.57
CA ARG A 266 -25.36 8.28 -10.68
C ARG A 266 -26.38 7.43 -11.41
N LEU A 267 -26.88 7.90 -12.55
CA LEU A 267 -27.84 7.13 -13.35
C LEU A 267 -27.26 5.77 -13.78
N LEU A 268 -25.99 5.73 -14.16
CA LEU A 268 -25.32 4.46 -14.50
C LEU A 268 -25.10 3.58 -13.27
N VAL A 269 -24.75 4.18 -12.12
CA VAL A 269 -24.61 3.44 -10.85
C VAL A 269 -25.95 2.82 -10.42
N GLU A 270 -27.05 3.55 -10.53
CA GLU A 270 -28.40 3.06 -10.21
C GLU A 270 -28.82 1.90 -11.13
N ARG A 271 -28.41 1.96 -12.40
CA ARG A 271 -28.63 0.88 -13.39
C ARG A 271 -27.65 -0.28 -13.26
N LYS A 272 -26.63 -0.16 -12.39
CA LYS A 272 -25.51 -1.10 -12.26
C LYS A 272 -24.76 -1.32 -13.59
N ASP A 273 -24.72 -0.29 -14.43
CA ASP A 273 -24.02 -0.30 -15.71
C ASP A 273 -22.53 0.01 -15.49
N TRP A 274 -21.82 -0.99 -14.97
CA TRP A 274 -20.39 -0.86 -14.65
C TRP A 274 -19.52 -0.74 -15.90
N GLU A 275 -19.94 -1.35 -17.02
CA GLU A 275 -19.20 -1.32 -18.27
C GLU A 275 -19.11 0.11 -18.81
N SER A 276 -20.24 0.80 -18.95
CA SER A 276 -20.29 2.19 -19.42
C SER A 276 -19.54 3.15 -18.48
N LEU A 277 -19.55 2.88 -17.16
CA LEU A 277 -18.79 3.67 -16.19
C LEU A 277 -17.28 3.44 -16.32
N LEU A 278 -16.85 2.19 -16.55
CA LEU A 278 -15.44 1.82 -16.67
C LEU A 278 -14.81 2.30 -17.99
N GLU A 279 -15.60 2.47 -19.05
CA GLU A 279 -15.15 3.16 -20.28
C GLU A 279 -14.72 4.61 -20.01
N ASN A 280 -15.24 5.21 -18.94
CA ASN A 280 -14.96 6.59 -18.54
C ASN A 280 -14.10 6.65 -17.26
N ASP A 281 -13.54 5.54 -16.81
CA ASP A 281 -12.63 5.52 -15.66
C ASP A 281 -11.29 6.15 -16.03
N GLN A 282 -10.86 7.17 -15.29
CA GLN A 282 -9.63 7.89 -15.60
C GLN A 282 -8.38 7.02 -15.51
N LEU A 283 -8.30 6.04 -14.60
CA LEU A 283 -7.11 5.18 -14.54
C LEU A 283 -7.00 4.36 -15.82
N LYS A 284 -8.11 3.74 -16.26
CA LYS A 284 -8.16 2.96 -17.49
C LYS A 284 -7.81 3.79 -18.73
N MET A 285 -8.38 5.00 -18.85
CA MET A 285 -8.07 5.88 -19.98
C MET A 285 -6.59 6.27 -19.99
N GLU A 286 -6.04 6.70 -18.85
CA GLU A 286 -4.62 7.10 -18.76
C GLU A 286 -3.66 5.92 -19.00
N MET A 287 -4.04 4.70 -18.63
CA MET A 287 -3.27 3.49 -18.96
C MET A 287 -3.34 3.16 -20.46
N MET A 288 -4.53 3.26 -21.06
CA MET A 288 -4.74 3.01 -22.50
C MET A 288 -3.98 4.01 -23.37
N ASP A 289 -3.94 5.27 -22.96
CA ASP A 289 -3.24 6.36 -23.65
C ASP A 289 -1.72 6.37 -23.37
N GLY A 290 -1.20 5.39 -22.63
CA GLY A 290 0.22 5.26 -22.29
C GLY A 290 0.74 6.37 -21.37
N GLN A 291 -0.14 7.09 -20.67
CA GLN A 291 0.22 8.22 -19.81
C GLN A 291 0.70 7.77 -18.42
N VAL A 292 0.24 6.61 -17.96
CA VAL A 292 0.56 6.08 -16.62
C VAL A 292 0.57 4.55 -16.63
N LEU A 293 1.42 3.96 -15.78
CA LEU A 293 1.47 2.50 -15.56
C LEU A 293 1.53 1.67 -16.86
N GLU A 294 2.35 2.09 -17.82
CA GLU A 294 2.60 1.32 -19.05
C GLU A 294 3.14 -0.08 -18.72
N GLY A 295 2.53 -1.11 -19.31
CA GLY A 295 2.89 -2.53 -19.09
C GLY A 295 2.36 -3.13 -17.79
N TRP A 296 1.54 -2.42 -17.02
CA TRP A 296 0.83 -2.98 -15.86
C TRP A 296 -0.51 -3.59 -16.27
N GLU A 297 -0.96 -4.56 -15.49
CA GLU A 297 -2.23 -5.25 -15.71
C GLU A 297 -3.16 -5.05 -14.50
N GLU A 298 -4.42 -4.74 -14.78
CA GLU A 298 -5.50 -4.71 -13.79
C GLU A 298 -6.55 -5.78 -14.13
N GLY A 299 -7.04 -6.48 -13.10
CA GLY A 299 -8.08 -7.49 -13.28
C GLY A 299 -9.43 -6.89 -13.67
N ASN A 300 -10.30 -7.69 -14.28
CA ASN A 300 -11.64 -7.25 -14.66
C ASN A 300 -12.47 -6.83 -13.43
N ILE A 301 -12.80 -5.54 -13.34
CA ILE A 301 -13.66 -4.97 -12.31
C ILE A 301 -15.11 -5.42 -12.56
N LYS A 302 -15.70 -6.12 -11.58
CA LYS A 302 -17.09 -6.64 -11.62
C LYS A 302 -17.94 -6.17 -10.44
N PHE A 303 -17.46 -5.17 -9.70
CA PHE A 303 -18.10 -4.62 -8.51
C PHE A 303 -18.32 -3.11 -8.71
N GLY A 304 -19.28 -2.55 -7.98
CA GLY A 304 -19.60 -1.13 -8.07
C GLY A 304 -18.51 -0.22 -7.49
N PRO A 305 -18.55 1.10 -7.78
CA PRO A 305 -17.59 2.07 -7.27
C PRO A 305 -17.37 1.98 -5.74
N THR A 306 -16.13 2.13 -5.28
CA THR A 306 -15.77 1.97 -3.85
C THR A 306 -15.81 3.28 -3.05
N TYR A 307 -15.96 4.41 -3.74
CA TYR A 307 -16.04 5.74 -3.18
C TYR A 307 -17.27 6.47 -3.74
N LYS A 308 -17.98 7.35 -3.02
CA LYS A 308 -17.93 7.62 -1.57
C LYS A 308 -19.25 7.20 -0.94
N TYR A 309 -19.18 6.42 0.13
CA TYR A 309 -20.36 6.01 0.91
C TYR A 309 -20.62 6.92 2.11
N TYR A 310 -21.87 6.96 2.58
CA TYR A 310 -22.14 7.36 3.98
C TYR A 310 -21.51 6.32 4.92
N ARG A 311 -21.05 6.77 6.10
CA ARG A 311 -20.45 5.84 7.07
C ARG A 311 -21.49 4.81 7.52
N ASN A 312 -21.04 3.57 7.68
CA ASN A 312 -21.87 2.43 8.11
C ASN A 312 -23.11 2.24 7.23
N SER A 313 -22.99 2.49 5.93
CA SER A 313 -24.08 2.43 4.97
C SER A 313 -23.56 2.03 3.59
N GLU A 314 -24.39 1.32 2.83
CA GLU A 314 -24.16 1.02 1.41
C GLU A 314 -24.69 2.15 0.50
N VAL A 315 -25.19 3.25 1.07
CA VAL A 315 -25.72 4.37 0.32
C VAL A 315 -24.59 5.32 -0.08
N TYR A 316 -24.48 5.60 -1.37
CA TYR A 316 -23.55 6.61 -1.88
C TYR A 316 -23.88 8.01 -1.34
N TYR A 317 -22.83 8.72 -0.95
CA TYR A 317 -22.89 10.09 -0.45
C TYR A 317 -23.53 11.03 -1.49
N GLY A 318 -24.50 11.85 -1.06
CA GLY A 318 -25.23 12.76 -1.95
C GLY A 318 -26.48 12.18 -2.63
N SER A 319 -26.87 10.95 -2.29
CA SER A 319 -28.12 10.30 -2.77
C SER A 319 -29.36 10.62 -1.93
N LEU A 320 -29.19 11.17 -0.72
CA LEU A 320 -30.32 11.54 0.15
C LEU A 320 -30.89 12.91 -0.26
N HIS A 321 -32.11 12.92 -0.80
CA HIS A 321 -32.84 14.15 -1.14
C HIS A 321 -33.14 14.97 0.13
N GLY A 322 -32.79 16.27 0.11
CA GLY A 322 -33.16 17.23 1.17
C GLY A 322 -31.99 17.94 1.86
N LEU A 323 -30.76 17.41 1.79
CA LEU A 323 -29.56 18.06 2.33
C LEU A 323 -28.92 18.96 1.27
N LYS A 324 -29.51 20.15 1.06
CA LYS A 324 -29.17 21.14 0.00
C LYS A 324 -27.77 21.78 0.09
N SER A 325 -26.84 21.34 0.94
CA SER A 325 -25.59 22.07 1.18
C SER A 325 -24.30 21.24 1.12
N GLU A 326 -24.34 19.94 0.84
CA GLU A 326 -23.14 19.12 0.86
C GLU A 326 -22.55 18.93 -0.54
N LYS A 327 -21.25 19.18 -0.70
CA LYS A 327 -20.52 18.93 -1.97
C LYS A 327 -20.75 17.48 -2.40
N ARG A 328 -21.61 17.26 -3.40
CA ARG A 328 -21.83 15.94 -3.98
C ARG A 328 -20.50 15.40 -4.51
N ARG A 329 -20.18 14.16 -4.14
CA ARG A 329 -19.02 13.43 -4.64
C ARG A 329 -19.57 12.32 -5.52
N ALA A 330 -19.26 12.39 -6.81
CA ALA A 330 -19.62 11.34 -7.74
C ALA A 330 -18.96 10.02 -7.33
N PRO A 331 -19.66 8.88 -7.47
CA PRO A 331 -19.05 7.58 -7.22
C PRO A 331 -17.82 7.32 -8.11
N ALA A 332 -16.80 6.65 -7.58
CA ALA A 332 -15.58 6.27 -8.30
C ALA A 332 -14.95 4.98 -7.72
N TRP A 333 -14.14 4.29 -8.53
CA TRP A 333 -13.32 3.17 -8.07
C TRP A 333 -12.04 3.66 -7.40
#